data_AF-H0I0C8-F1
#
_entry.id   AF-H0I0C8-F1
#
_cell.length_a   1.000
_cell.length_b   1.000
_cell.length_c   1.000
_cell.angle_alpha   90.00
_cell.angle_beta   90.00
_cell.angle_gamma   90.00
#
_symmetry.space_group_name_H-M   'P 1'
#
loop_
_entity.id
_entity.type
_entity.pdbx_description
1 polymer ?
#
loop_
_entity_poly.entity_id
_entity_poly.type
_entity_poly.pdbx_seq_one_letter_code
_entity_poly.pdbx_strand_id
1 'polypeptide(L)'
;MCEGMIDIVAALFNVSGKELRRSGRADQSITRVRQIAMYVSHVVLRLSMNEVGHGFGRDRTTVLYACHLIEDMRDDEDFDCLVARAERVALAAFRNRIGL
;
A
#
# COMPACT_ATOMS: atom_id res chain seq x y z
N MET A 1 -4.07 -4.81 -9.98
CA MET A 1 -4.57 -4.45 -8.64
C MET A 1 -3.71 -3.36 -8.01
N CYS A 2 -2.38 -3.45 -8.07
CA CYS A 2 -1.46 -2.41 -7.60
C CYS A 2 -1.73 -1.01 -8.18
N GLU A 3 -1.94 -0.88 -9.49
CA GLU A 3 -2.27 0.42 -10.12
C GLU A 3 -3.50 1.09 -9.49
N GLY A 4 -4.59 0.33 -9.34
CA GLY A 4 -5.81 0.82 -8.69
C GLY A 4 -5.64 1.04 -7.19
N MET A 5 -4.79 0.25 -6.51
CA MET A 5 -4.46 0.49 -5.11
C MET A 5 -3.72 1.82 -4.94
N ILE A 6 -2.81 2.15 -5.86
CA ILE A 6 -2.10 3.43 -5.88
C ILE A 6 -3.08 4.59 -6.07
N ASP A 7 -4.07 4.47 -6.96
CA ASP A 7 -5.09 5.51 -7.13
C ASP A 7 -5.96 5.67 -5.88
N ILE A 8 -6.34 4.55 -5.23
CA ILE A 8 -7.08 4.56 -3.97
C ILE A 8 -6.31 5.29 -2.87
N VAL A 9 -5.04 4.95 -2.65
CA VAL A 9 -4.26 5.60 -1.59
C VAL A 9 -3.92 7.05 -1.95
N ALA A 10 -3.73 7.39 -3.23
CA ALA A 10 -3.54 8.77 -3.66
C ALA A 10 -4.75 9.64 -3.27
N ALA A 11 -5.96 9.14 -3.52
CA ALA A 11 -7.19 9.81 -3.12
C ALA A 11 -7.39 9.83 -1.59
N LEU A 12 -7.14 8.71 -0.91
CA LEU A 12 -7.37 8.59 0.53
C LEU A 12 -6.47 9.49 1.36
N PHE A 13 -5.21 9.64 0.94
CA PHE A 13 -4.21 10.45 1.63
C PHE A 13 -4.00 11.83 1.02
N ASN A 14 -4.77 12.19 -0.01
CA ASN A 14 -4.65 13.45 -0.75
C ASN A 14 -3.20 13.72 -1.21
N VAL A 15 -2.58 12.72 -1.83
CA VAL A 15 -1.22 12.78 -2.37
C VAL A 15 -1.20 12.54 -3.88
N SER A 16 -0.12 12.96 -4.53
CA SER A 16 0.03 12.77 -5.97
C SER A 16 0.27 11.30 -6.33
N GLY A 17 -0.63 10.71 -7.11
CA GLY A 17 -0.43 9.37 -7.68
C GLY A 17 0.83 9.28 -8.54
N LYS A 18 1.22 10.37 -9.23
CA LYS A 18 2.48 10.46 -9.99
C LYS A 18 3.69 10.29 -9.07
N GLU A 19 3.67 10.87 -7.88
CA GLU A 19 4.76 10.73 -6.92
C GLU A 19 4.80 9.33 -6.30
N LEU A 20 3.65 8.70 -6.05
CA LEU A 20 3.59 7.32 -5.60
C LEU A 20 4.17 6.34 -6.63
N ARG A 21 3.96 6.58 -7.93
CA ARG A 21 4.51 5.78 -9.03
C ARG A 21 6.00 6.03 -9.29
N ARG A 22 6.51 7.20 -8.88
CA ARG A 22 7.90 7.60 -9.13
C ARG A 22 8.87 6.65 -8.42
N SER A 23 9.90 6.22 -9.15
CA SER A 23 11.06 5.52 -8.60
C SER A 23 12.06 6.51 -7.97
N GLY A 24 12.80 6.06 -6.96
CA GLY A 24 13.81 6.88 -6.27
C GLY A 24 13.29 7.55 -4.99
N ARG A 25 14.04 8.57 -4.54
CA ARG A 25 13.76 9.32 -3.30
C ARG A 25 12.49 10.15 -3.46
N ALA A 26 11.65 10.12 -2.45
CA ALA A 26 10.46 10.93 -2.30
C ALA A 26 10.37 11.38 -0.83
N ASP A 27 9.53 12.37 -0.57
CA ASP A 27 9.27 12.79 0.81
C ASP A 27 8.78 11.65 1.68
N GLN A 28 9.01 11.78 2.99
CA GLN A 28 8.69 10.74 3.96
C GLN A 28 7.18 10.40 3.93
N SER A 29 6.32 11.40 3.75
CA SER A 29 4.86 11.22 3.62
C SER A 29 4.50 10.35 2.41
N ILE A 30 5.04 10.68 1.22
CA ILE A 30 4.83 9.90 -0.01
C ILE A 30 5.36 8.47 0.14
N THR A 31 6.54 8.34 0.75
CA THR A 31 7.14 7.02 1.01
C THR A 31 6.28 6.20 1.95
N ARG A 32 5.73 6.80 3.01
CA ARG A 32 4.82 6.14 3.95
C ARG A 32 3.55 5.65 3.27
N VAL A 33 2.90 6.51 2.48
CA VAL A 33 1.68 6.13 1.75
C VAL A 33 1.96 4.99 0.76
N ARG A 34 3.11 4.99 0.09
CA ARG A 34 3.53 3.89 -0.79
C ARG A 34 3.73 2.59 -0.01
N GLN A 35 4.35 2.63 1.15
CA GLN A 35 4.55 1.46 2.02
C GLN A 35 3.21 0.90 2.51
N ILE A 36 2.26 1.75 2.92
CA ILE A 36 0.90 1.35 3.27
C ILE A 36 0.24 0.64 2.09
N ALA A 37 0.35 1.19 0.87
CA ALA A 37 -0.25 0.59 -0.32
C ALA A 37 0.37 -0.79 -0.65
N MET A 38 1.68 -0.95 -0.48
CA MET A 38 2.37 -2.24 -0.65
C MET A 38 1.90 -3.26 0.39
N TYR A 39 1.82 -2.84 1.66
CA TYR A 39 1.32 -3.66 2.76
C TYR A 39 -0.11 -4.15 2.49
N VAL A 40 -1.04 -3.24 2.20
CA VAL A 40 -2.44 -3.59 1.91
C VAL A 40 -2.54 -4.50 0.68
N SER A 41 -1.72 -4.25 -0.36
CA SER A 41 -1.69 -5.11 -1.55
C SER A 41 -1.23 -6.54 -1.22
N HIS A 42 -0.28 -6.70 -0.31
CA HIS A 42 0.20 -8.02 0.10
C HIS A 42 -0.77 -8.70 1.08
N VAL A 43 -1.13 -8.03 2.18
CA VAL A 43 -1.85 -8.62 3.30
C VAL A 43 -3.34 -8.78 3.00
N VAL A 44 -3.97 -7.74 2.45
CA VAL A 44 -5.42 -7.71 2.22
C VAL A 44 -5.77 -8.29 0.85
N LEU A 45 -5.07 -7.87 -0.21
CA LEU A 45 -5.34 -8.32 -1.57
C LEU A 45 -4.66 -9.66 -1.90
N ARG A 46 -3.88 -10.21 -0.96
CA ARG A 46 -3.21 -11.52 -1.05
C ARG A 46 -2.26 -11.67 -2.25
N LEU A 47 -1.72 -10.55 -2.75
CA LEU A 47 -0.73 -10.58 -3.81
C LEU A 47 0.62 -11.02 -3.24
N SER A 48 1.40 -11.81 -3.99
CA SER A 48 2.76 -12.14 -3.60
C SER A 48 3.66 -10.90 -3.58
N MET A 49 4.73 -10.92 -2.78
CA MET A 49 5.69 -9.80 -2.74
C MET A 49 6.32 -9.50 -4.10
N ASN A 50 6.45 -10.50 -4.98
CA ASN A 50 6.92 -10.32 -6.35
C ASN A 50 5.90 -9.57 -7.21
N GLU A 51 4.61 -9.92 -7.12
CA GLU A 51 3.54 -9.21 -7.85
C GLU A 51 3.38 -7.77 -7.37
N VAL A 52 3.47 -7.56 -6.05
CA VAL A 52 3.47 -6.20 -5.47
C VAL A 52 4.71 -5.44 -5.93
N GLY A 53 5.90 -6.03 -5.84
CA GLY A 53 7.14 -5.39 -6.29
C GLY A 53 7.04 -4.96 -7.76
N HIS A 54 6.63 -5.88 -8.63
CA HIS A 54 6.42 -5.59 -10.06
C HIS A 54 5.40 -4.47 -10.26
N GLY A 55 4.25 -4.53 -9.59
CA GLY A 55 3.19 -3.52 -9.72
C GLY A 55 3.54 -2.13 -9.18
N PHE A 56 4.52 -2.01 -8.29
CA PHE A 56 5.02 -0.73 -7.77
C PHE A 56 6.39 -0.34 -8.35
N GLY A 57 6.95 -1.13 -9.27
CA GLY A 57 8.29 -0.92 -9.84
C GLY A 57 9.40 -0.99 -8.79
N ARG A 58 9.27 -1.87 -7.79
CA ARG A 58 10.23 -2.07 -6.69
C ARG A 58 10.67 -3.53 -6.58
N ASP A 59 11.80 -3.74 -5.92
CA ASP A 59 12.25 -5.09 -5.59
C ASP A 59 11.36 -5.73 -4.51
N ARG A 60 11.19 -7.05 -4.54
CA ARG A 60 10.40 -7.79 -3.54
C ARG A 60 10.89 -7.54 -2.10
N THR A 61 12.18 -7.28 -1.89
CA THR A 61 12.75 -6.96 -0.58
C THR A 61 12.31 -5.58 -0.08
N THR A 62 12.01 -4.65 -0.99
CA THR A 62 11.39 -3.36 -0.62
C THR A 62 9.98 -3.57 -0.10
N VAL A 63 9.22 -4.50 -0.70
CA VAL A 63 7.89 -4.87 -0.21
C VAL A 63 7.97 -5.55 1.15
N LEU A 64 8.90 -6.50 1.33
CA LEU A 64 9.17 -7.13 2.63
C LEU A 64 9.46 -6.10 3.71
N TYR A 65 10.37 -5.15 3.43
CA TYR A 65 10.70 -4.07 4.34
C TYR A 65 9.48 -3.20 4.65
N ALA A 66 8.69 -2.84 3.64
CA ALA A 66 7.45 -2.09 3.83
C ALA A 66 6.49 -2.84 4.76
N CYS A 67 6.31 -4.15 4.58
CA CYS A 67 5.41 -4.93 5.42
C CYS A 67 5.86 -4.92 6.89
N HIS A 68 7.14 -5.23 7.17
CA HIS A 68 7.65 -5.17 8.54
C HIS A 68 7.49 -3.79 9.16
N LEU A 69 7.87 -2.74 8.43
CA LEU A 69 7.78 -1.38 8.95
C LEU A 69 6.34 -0.94 9.24
N ILE A 70 5.36 -1.38 8.43
CA ILE A 70 3.96 -1.06 8.69
C ILE A 70 3.46 -1.84 9.91
N GLU A 71 3.76 -3.14 10.03
CA GLU A 71 3.39 -3.93 11.22
C GLU A 71 3.97 -3.32 12.51
N ASP A 72 5.26 -2.97 12.52
CA ASP A 72 5.92 -2.34 13.67
C ASP A 72 5.26 -1.00 14.08
N MET A 73 4.65 -0.30 13.12
CA MET A 73 3.97 0.98 13.39
C MET A 73 2.52 0.83 13.80
N ARG A 74 1.89 -0.34 13.61
CA ARG A 74 0.50 -0.59 14.01
C ARG A 74 0.33 -0.69 15.53
N ASP A 75 1.42 -0.65 16.30
CA ASP A 75 1.37 -0.47 17.75
C ASP A 75 0.85 0.93 18.15
N ASP A 76 0.87 1.90 17.24
CA ASP A 76 0.25 3.22 17.41
C ASP A 76 -1.22 3.19 16.95
N GLU A 77 -2.15 3.51 17.84
CA GLU A 77 -3.61 3.39 17.59
C GLU A 77 -4.09 4.30 16.43
N ASP A 78 -3.55 5.52 16.33
CA ASP A 78 -3.90 6.47 15.28
C ASP A 78 -3.42 5.96 13.92
N PHE A 79 -2.20 5.41 13.87
CA PHE A 79 -1.66 4.78 12.69
C PHE A 79 -2.41 3.50 12.29
N ASP A 80 -2.76 2.65 13.25
CA ASP A 80 -3.54 1.43 12.98
C ASP A 80 -4.91 1.77 12.40
N CYS A 81 -5.61 2.77 12.95
CA CYS A 81 -6.89 3.24 12.43
C CYS A 81 -6.78 3.72 10.97
N LEU A 82 -5.69 4.40 10.65
CA LEU A 82 -5.38 4.89 9.31
C LEU A 82 -5.11 3.74 8.32
N VAL A 83 -4.34 2.72 8.72
CA VAL A 83 -4.11 1.52 7.92
C VAL A 83 -5.42 0.75 7.73
N ALA A 84 -6.17 0.50 8.80
CA ALA A 84 -7.45 -0.19 8.77
C ALA A 84 -8.46 0.50 7.84
N ARG A 85 -8.45 1.84 7.76
CA ARG A 85 -9.26 2.58 6.79
C ARG A 85 -8.85 2.25 5.35
N ALA A 86 -7.56 2.20 5.04
CA ALA A 86 -7.07 1.82 3.71
C ALA A 86 -7.44 0.36 3.37
N GLU A 87 -7.33 -0.57 4.33
CA GLU A 87 -7.73 -1.97 4.17
C GLU A 87 -9.23 -2.10 3.83
N ARG A 88 -10.10 -1.40 4.57
CA ARG A 88 -11.55 -1.41 4.32
C ARG A 88 -11.90 -0.91 2.92
N VAL A 89 -11.29 0.18 2.48
CA VAL A 89 -11.52 0.73 1.13
C VAL A 89 -11.03 -0.24 0.06
N ALA A 90 -9.86 -0.86 0.25
CA ALA A 90 -9.33 -1.84 -0.68
C ALA A 90 -10.24 -3.07 -0.80
N LEU A 91 -10.72 -3.62 0.32
CA LEU A 91 -11.67 -4.73 0.31
C LEU A 91 -12.97 -4.38 -0.41
N ALA A 92 -13.51 -3.19 -0.18
CA ALA A 92 -14.72 -2.73 -0.87
C ALA A 92 -14.49 -2.57 -2.38
N ALA A 93 -13.34 -2.00 -2.79
CA ALA A 93 -13.03 -1.73 -4.19
C ALA A 93 -12.69 -3.00 -4.99
N PHE A 94 -12.06 -4.00 -4.35
CA PHE A 94 -11.55 -5.18 -5.04
C PHE A 94 -12.32 -6.48 -4.73
N ARG A 95 -13.40 -6.42 -3.95
CA ARG A 95 -14.23 -7.57 -3.52
C ARG A 95 -14.45 -8.61 -4.61
N ASN A 96 -15.01 -8.19 -5.74
CA ASN A 96 -15.36 -9.04 -6.88
C ASN A 96 -14.15 -9.75 -7.53
N ARG A 97 -12.93 -9.23 -7.32
CA ARG A 97 -11.69 -9.81 -7.86
C ARG A 97 -11.02 -10.79 -6.91
N ILE A 98 -11.28 -10.69 -5.60
CA ILE A 98 -10.68 -11.55 -4.57
C ILE A 98 -11.54 -12.81 -4.34
N GLY A 99 -12.71 -12.90 -4.99
CA GLY A 99 -13.66 -14.01 -4.80
C GLY A 99 -14.35 -13.97 -3.44
N LEU A 100 -14.45 -12.78 -2.84
CA LEU A 100 -15.14 -12.48 -1.59
C LEU A 100 -16.49 -11.82 -1.85
#